data_AF-A0A6S7AY79-F1
#
_entry.id   AF-A0A6S7AY79-F1
#
_cell.length_a   1.000
_cell.length_b   1.000
_cell.length_c   1.000
_cell.angle_alpha   90.00
_cell.angle_beta   90.00
_cell.angle_gamma   90.00
#
_symmetry.space_group_name_H-M   'P 1'
#
loop_
_entity.id
_entity.type
_entity.pdbx_description
1 polymer ?
#
loop_
_entity_poly.entity_id
_entity_poly.type
_entity_poly.pdbx_seq_one_letter_code
_entity_poly.pdbx_strand_id
1 'polypeptide(L)' 'MSVDEATAKFPAEAGIARYGRPEEIAELMAFLVSPAAHWMTGSTLRMDGGEVKSI' A
#
# COMPACT_ATOMS: atom_id res chain seq x y z
N MET A 1 -19.57 -12.46 -7.37
CA MET A 1 -19.19 -11.45 -6.38
C MET A 1 -19.04 -10.13 -7.11
N SER A 2 -19.70 -9.08 -6.64
CA SER A 2 -19.51 -7.72 -7.16
C SER A 2 -18.15 -7.16 -6.73
N VAL A 3 -17.71 -6.04 -7.32
CA VAL A 3 -16.47 -5.37 -6.91
C VAL A 3 -16.56 -4.93 -5.44
N ASP A 4 -17.69 -4.33 -5.05
CA ASP A 4 -17.89 -3.85 -3.69
C ASP A 4 -17.86 -4.99 -2.66
N GLU A 5 -18.47 -6.13 -2.98
CA GLU A 5 -18.42 -7.33 -2.16
C GLU A 5 -16.97 -7.85 -2.01
N ALA A 6 -16.20 -7.82 -3.09
CA ALA A 6 -14.80 -8.24 -3.09
C ALA A 6 -13.94 -7.34 -2.18
N THR A 7 -14.07 -6.03 -2.34
CA THR A 7 -13.33 -5.03 -1.57
C THR A 7 -13.68 -5.10 -0.08
N ALA A 8 -14.93 -5.39 0.26
CA ALA A 8 -15.36 -5.56 1.65
C ALA A 8 -14.78 -6.82 2.31
N LYS A 9 -14.66 -7.92 1.56
CA LYS A 9 -14.20 -9.22 2.08
C LYS A 9 -12.67 -9.32 2.17
N PHE A 10 -11.96 -8.73 1.23
CA PHE A 10 -10.51 -8.88 1.06
C PHE A 10 -9.69 -8.58 2.34
N PRO A 11 -9.92 -7.49 3.10
CA PRO A 11 -9.10 -7.18 4.26
C PRO A 11 -9.05 -8.30 5.31
N ALA A 12 -10.19 -8.95 5.54
CA ALA A 12 -10.28 -10.07 6.47
C ALA A 12 -9.48 -11.29 5.98
N GLU A 13 -9.51 -11.58 4.68
CA GLU A 13 -8.76 -12.70 4.07
C GLU A 13 -7.25 -12.42 4.04
N ALA A 14 -6.86 -11.20 3.72
CA ALA A 14 -5.46 -10.76 3.68
C ALA A 14 -4.85 -10.51 5.08
N GLY A 15 -5.67 -10.52 6.14
CA GLY A 15 -5.21 -10.24 7.50
C GLY A 15 -4.68 -8.82 7.65
N ILE A 16 -5.35 -7.85 7.02
CA ILE A 16 -5.10 -6.41 7.09
C ILE A 16 -6.34 -5.70 7.65
N ALA A 17 -6.14 -4.53 8.29
CA ALA A 17 -7.23 -3.84 8.98
C ALA A 17 -8.30 -3.25 8.03
N ARG A 18 -7.88 -2.80 6.85
CA ARG A 18 -8.75 -2.21 5.82
C ARG A 18 -8.09 -2.20 4.45
N TYR A 19 -8.89 -1.95 3.43
CA TYR A 19 -8.38 -1.60 2.11
C TYR A 19 -7.69 -0.23 2.13
N GLY A 20 -6.60 -0.10 1.38
CA GLY A 20 -5.91 1.17 1.16
C GLY A 20 -6.74 2.12 0.29
N ARG A 21 -6.48 3.42 0.40
CA ARG A 21 -7.05 4.43 -0.51
C ARG A 21 -6.00 4.86 -1.54
N PRO A 22 -6.40 5.21 -2.78
CA PRO A 22 -5.47 5.68 -3.79
C PRO A 22 -4.58 6.86 -3.33
N GLU A 23 -5.13 7.75 -2.50
CA GLU A 23 -4.42 8.91 -1.97
C GLU A 23 -3.20 8.53 -1.11
N GLU A 24 -3.25 7.37 -0.44
CA GLU A 24 -2.16 6.92 0.43
C GLU A 24 -0.95 6.47 -0.39
N ILE A 25 -1.19 5.86 -1.57
CA ILE A 25 -0.14 5.58 -2.54
C ILE A 25 0.39 6.89 -3.13
N ALA A 26 -0.48 7.85 -3.44
CA ALA A 26 -0.07 9.14 -3.98
C ALA A 26 0.82 9.92 -2.99
N GLU A 27 0.52 9.87 -1.69
CA GLU A 27 1.35 10.46 -0.63
C GLU A 27 2.73 9.81 -0.54
N LEU A 28 2.84 8.47 -0.62
CA LEU A 28 4.13 7.79 -0.72
C LEU A 28 4.90 8.25 -1.96
N MET A 29 4.23 8.30 -3.12
CA MET A 29 4.87 8.73 -4.35
C MET A 29 5.37 10.18 -4.25
N ALA A 30 4.57 11.07 -3.66
CA ALA A 30 4.95 12.46 -3.42
C ALA A 30 6.21 12.56 -2.55
N PHE A 31 6.33 11.74 -1.50
CA PHE A 31 7.55 11.63 -0.70
C PHE A 31 8.73 11.13 -1.53
N LEU A 32 8.56 10.05 -2.29
CA LEU A 32 9.63 9.41 -3.07
C LEU A 32 10.21 10.30 -4.17
N VAL A 33 9.38 11.16 -4.76
CA VAL A 33 9.85 12.14 -5.77
C VAL A 33 10.32 13.45 -5.17
N SER A 34 10.24 13.60 -3.84
CA SER A 34 10.69 14.81 -3.15
C SER A 34 12.20 14.79 -2.87
N PRO A 35 12.82 15.96 -2.57
CA PRO A 35 14.21 16.02 -2.12
C PRO A 35 14.50 15.21 -0.84
N ALA A 36 13.49 14.91 -0.02
CA ALA A 36 13.67 14.14 1.21
C ALA A 36 14.12 12.69 0.92
N ALA A 37 13.82 12.16 -0.26
CA ALA A 37 14.17 10.81 -0.67
C ALA A 37 15.47 10.74 -1.50
N HIS A 38 16.32 11.79 -1.49
CA HIS A 38 17.45 11.93 -2.44
C HIS A 38 18.51 10.82 -2.42
N TRP A 39 18.53 9.97 -1.38
CA TRP A 39 19.44 8.84 -1.27
C TRP A 39 18.76 7.48 -1.48
N MET A 40 17.46 7.47 -1.79
CA MET A 40 16.69 6.26 -2.02
C MET A 40 16.79 5.86 -3.49
N THR A 41 17.56 4.82 -3.76
CA THR A 41 17.71 4.22 -5.09
C THR A 41 17.88 2.71 -4.99
N GLY A 42 17.52 1.97 -6.04
CA GLY A 42 17.66 0.51 -6.10
C GLY A 42 16.84 -0.26 -5.05
N SER A 43 15.82 0.37 -4.47
CA SER A 43 15.02 -0.18 -3.37
C SER A 43 13.58 -0.43 -3.80
N THR A 44 12.98 -1.50 -3.29
CA THR A 44 11.55 -1.80 -3.44
C THR A 44 10.83 -1.50 -2.13
N LEU A 45 9.73 -0.75 -2.21
CA LEU A 45 8.89 -0.44 -1.05
C LEU A 45 7.53 -1.12 -1.22
N ARG A 46 7.14 -1.88 -0.20
CA ARG A 46 5.82 -2.52 -0.13
C ARG A 46 4.90 -1.67 0.75
N MET A 47 3.76 -1.27 0.19
CA MET A 47 2.70 -0.53 0.88
C MET A 47 1.36 -1.23 0.64
N ASP A 48 1.16 -2.35 1.32
CA ASP A 48 0.02 -3.28 1.13
C ASP A 48 -0.83 -3.43 2.41
N GLY A 49 -0.70 -2.49 3.36
CA GLY A 49 -1.39 -2.59 4.65
C GLY A 49 -0.88 -3.72 5.56
N GLY A 50 0.26 -4.33 5.22
CA GLY A 50 0.86 -5.44 5.95
C GLY A 50 0.33 -6.81 5.54
N GLU A 51 -0.20 -6.94 4.32
CA GLU A 51 -0.63 -8.23 3.75
C GLU A 51 0.53 -9.22 3.78
N VAL A 52 1.70 -8.84 3.27
CA VAL A 52 2.90 -9.68 3.37
C VAL A 52 3.66 -9.42 4.67
N LYS A 53 3.91 -10.50 5.43
CA LYS A 53 4.47 -10.44 6.80
C LYS A 53 6.01 -10.43 6.86
N SER A 54 6.71 -10.54 5.73
CA SER A 54 8.17 -10.55 5.66
C SER A 54 8.70 -9.75 4.47
N ILE A 55 9.98 -9.37 4.55
CA ILE A 55 10.75 -8.66 3.51
C ILE A 55 11.62 -9.64 2.73
#